data_AF-A0A7C1N1M1-F1
#
_entry.id   AF-A0A7C1N1M1-F1
#
_cell.length_a   1.000
_cell.length_b   1.000
_cell.length_c   1.000
_cell.angle_alpha   90.00
_cell.angle_beta   90.00
_cell.angle_gamma   90.00
#
_symmetry.space_group_name_H-M   'P 1'
#
loop_
_entity.id
_entity.type
_entity.pdbx_description
1 polymer ?
#
loop_
_entity_poly.entity_id
_entity_poly.type
_entity_poly.pdbx_seq_one_letter_code
_entity_poly.pdbx_strand_id
1 'polypeptide(L)' 'MATNTFYDGIRSDEITFERPVGYLNVFVNAGVTFSFSVDDGVGFMFVPAGFHSFTVNPITRMQIRADGIWQIMAVQA' A
#
# COMPACT_ATOMS: atom_id res chain seq x y z
N MET A 1 -16.62 -2.26 13.57
CA MET A 1 -16.80 -1.95 12.13
C MET A 1 -15.42 -1.75 11.57
N ALA A 2 -14.98 -2.59 10.62
CA ALA A 2 -13.71 -2.37 9.93
C ALA A 2 -13.89 -1.16 9.00
N THR A 3 -13.12 -0.11 9.20
CA THR A 3 -13.07 1.00 8.25
C THR A 3 -12.01 0.68 7.21
N ASN A 4 -12.40 0.68 5.93
CA ASN A 4 -11.47 0.57 4.83
C ASN A 4 -10.97 1.98 4.47
N THR A 5 -9.67 2.14 4.35
CA THR A 5 -9.06 3.38 3.83
C THR A 5 -8.61 3.15 2.41
N PHE A 6 -8.97 4.07 1.51
CA PHE A 6 -8.66 3.99 0.09
C PHE A 6 -7.71 5.10 -0.31
N TYR A 7 -6.70 4.76 -1.11
CA TYR A 7 -5.73 5.69 -1.66
C TYR A 7 -5.48 5.37 -3.13
N ASP A 8 -5.34 6.42 -3.93
CA ASP A 8 -4.89 6.33 -5.31
C ASP A 8 -3.76 7.34 -5.54
N GLY A 9 -2.83 6.99 -6.43
CA GLY A 9 -1.68 7.83 -6.68
C GLY A 9 -0.98 7.50 -7.98
N ILE A 10 -0.13 8.44 -8.41
CA ILE A 10 0.66 8.33 -9.65
C ILE A 10 2.17 8.36 -9.42
N ARG A 11 2.61 8.62 -8.19
CA ARG A 11 4.03 8.76 -7.82
C ARG A 11 4.28 8.28 -6.40
N SER A 12 5.52 8.49 -5.93
CA SER A 12 5.90 8.20 -4.54
C SER A 12 5.07 9.02 -3.56
N ASP A 13 4.61 8.37 -2.48
CA ASP A 13 3.73 8.97 -1.49
C ASP A 13 3.96 8.35 -0.10
N GLU A 14 3.65 9.09 0.96
CA GLU A 14 3.56 8.56 2.32
C GLU A 14 2.10 8.49 2.73
N ILE A 15 1.65 7.29 3.06
CA ILE A 15 0.31 7.04 3.58
C ILE A 15 0.41 6.88 5.09
N THR A 16 -0.34 7.70 5.82
CA THR A 16 -0.58 7.53 7.26
C THR A 16 -2.01 7.07 7.48
N PHE A 17 -2.19 6.01 8.25
CA PHE A 17 -3.51 5.48 8.58
C PHE A 17 -3.96 5.99 9.95
N GLU A 18 -5.22 6.42 10.06
CA GLU A 18 -5.79 6.89 11.34
C GLU A 18 -5.86 5.79 12.41
N ARG A 19 -5.87 4.53 11.97
CA ARG A 19 -5.92 3.34 12.83
C ARG A 19 -5.06 2.23 12.24
N PRO A 20 -4.54 1.30 13.08
CA PRO A 20 -3.72 0.20 12.60
C PRO A 20 -4.43 -0.68 11.57
N VAL A 21 -3.69 -1.08 10.54
CA VAL A 21 -4.19 -1.86 9.39
C VAL A 21 -3.46 -3.20 9.30
N GLY A 22 -4.20 -4.30 9.14
CA GLY A 22 -3.65 -5.66 9.07
C GLY A 22 -3.73 -6.30 7.69
N TYR A 23 -4.49 -5.71 6.76
CA TYR A 23 -4.63 -6.21 5.40
C TYR A 23 -4.52 -5.08 4.38
N LEU A 24 -3.77 -5.34 3.31
CA LEU A 24 -3.59 -4.42 2.18
C LEU A 24 -4.01 -5.12 0.89
N ASN A 25 -4.88 -4.47 0.13
CA ASN A 25 -5.16 -4.83 -1.26
C ASN A 25 -4.57 -3.74 -2.15
N VAL A 26 -3.70 -4.15 -3.08
CA VAL A 26 -2.95 -3.24 -3.95
C VAL A 26 -3.29 -3.58 -5.40
N PHE A 27 -3.65 -2.56 -6.17
CA PHE A 27 -3.80 -2.65 -7.61
C PHE A 27 -2.74 -1.79 -8.28
N VAL A 28 -1.99 -2.38 -9.21
CA VAL A 28 -0.91 -1.74 -9.96
C VAL A 28 -1.21 -1.86 -11.46
N ASN A 29 -1.25 -0.74 -12.17
CA ASN A 29 -1.50 -0.73 -13.61
C ASN A 29 -0.33 -1.36 -14.39
N ALA A 30 -0.58 -1.86 -15.60
CA ALA A 30 0.45 -2.38 -16.48
C ALA A 30 1.51 -1.32 -16.80
N GLY A 31 2.78 -1.73 -16.78
CA GLY A 31 3.92 -0.84 -17.03
C GLY A 31 4.33 0.03 -15.84
N VAL A 32 3.71 -0.13 -14.67
CA VAL A 32 4.06 0.58 -13.44
C VAL A 32 5.04 -0.23 -12.60
N THR A 33 6.13 0.41 -12.19
CA THR A 33 7.03 -0.05 -11.14
C THR A 33 6.43 0.37 -9.81
N PHE A 34 5.94 -0.58 -9.00
CA PHE A 34 5.41 -0.29 -7.67
C PHE A 34 6.26 -0.96 -6.60
N SER A 35 6.57 -0.22 -5.53
CA SER A 35 7.19 -0.78 -4.35
C SER A 35 6.75 -0.05 -3.09
N PHE A 36 6.78 -0.75 -1.95
CA PHE A 36 6.41 -0.15 -0.69
C PHE A 36 7.23 -0.67 0.49
N SER A 37 7.27 0.14 1.54
CA SER A 37 7.77 -0.17 2.88
C SER A 37 6.67 0.16 3.89
N VAL A 38 6.71 -0.49 5.05
CA VAL A 38 5.73 -0.32 6.14
C VAL A 38 6.45 0.04 7.45
N ASP A 39 5.85 0.93 8.24
CA ASP A 39 6.34 1.40 9.55
C ASP A 39 7.86 1.64 9.62
N ASP A 40 8.40 2.34 8.62
CA ASP A 40 9.82 2.71 8.51
C ASP A 40 10.81 1.52 8.43
N GLY A 41 10.33 0.30 8.16
CA GLY A 41 11.18 -0.85 7.86
C GLY A 41 11.95 -0.62 6.55
N VAL A 42 13.28 -0.68 6.57
CA VAL A 42 14.15 -0.38 5.40
C VAL A 42 14.15 -1.50 4.34
N GLY A 43 12.98 -2.09 4.06
CA GLY A 43 12.78 -3.10 3.02
C GLY A 43 11.66 -2.69 2.09
N PHE A 44 12.00 -2.36 0.84
CA PHE A 44 11.00 -2.16 -0.21
C PHE A 44 10.61 -3.51 -0.80
N MET A 45 9.33 -3.84 -0.79
CA MET A 45 8.80 -4.96 -1.56
C MET A 45 8.34 -4.46 -2.93
N PHE A 46 8.88 -5.04 -4.00
CA PHE A 46 8.39 -4.81 -5.36
C PHE A 46 7.09 -5.59 -5.60
N VAL A 47 6.10 -4.93 -6.19
CA VAL A 47 4.81 -5.53 -6.55
C VAL A 47 4.62 -5.41 -8.07
N PRO A 48 4.48 -6.53 -8.78
CA PRO A 48 4.16 -6.52 -10.21
C PRO A 48 2.82 -5.86 -10.53
N ALA A 49 2.57 -5.62 -11.82
CA ALA A 49 1.25 -5.20 -12.29
C ALA A 49 0.19 -6.26 -12.00
N GLY A 50 -1.01 -5.82 -11.61
CA GLY A 50 -2.12 -6.68 -11.24
C GLY A 50 -2.73 -6.32 -9.89
N PHE A 51 -3.56 -7.24 -9.38
CA PHE A 51 -4.17 -7.15 -8.06
C PHE A 51 -3.46 -8.09 -7.08
N HIS A 52 -3.09 -7.57 -5.92
CA HIS A 52 -2.34 -8.29 -4.89
C HIS A 52 -2.95 -8.05 -3.51
N SER A 53 -3.04 -9.11 -2.71
CA SER A 53 -3.52 -9.05 -1.33
C SER A 53 -2.40 -9.48 -0.38
N PHE A 54 -2.18 -8.68 0.66
CA PHE A 54 -1.15 -8.91 1.67
C PHE A 54 -1.77 -8.91 3.06
N THR A 55 -1.38 -9.88 3.87
CA THR A 55 -1.50 -9.79 5.33
C THR A 55 -0.23 -9.15 5.85
N VAL A 56 -0.39 -8.08 6.63
CA VAL A 56 0.71 -7.38 7.28
C VAL A 56 0.48 -7.41 8.79
N ASN A 57 1.56 -7.26 9.56
CA ASN A 57 1.37 -6.91 10.97
C ASN A 57 0.64 -5.57 11.04
N PRO A 58 -0.13 -5.28 12.11
CA PRO A 58 -0.81 -4.00 12.25
C PRO A 58 0.16 -2.84 12.06
N ILE A 59 -0.01 -2.11 10.96
CA ILE A 59 0.84 -0.97 10.58
C ILE A 59 0.08 0.34 10.65
N THR A 60 0.80 1.45 10.77
CA THR A 60 0.23 2.80 10.82
C THR A 60 0.75 3.73 9.74
N ARG A 61 1.87 3.37 9.11
CA ARG A 61 2.47 4.11 8.00
C ARG A 61 2.90 3.17 6.88
N MET A 62 2.77 3.65 5.65
CA MET A 62 3.31 3.01 4.46
C MET A 62 4.03 4.06 3.59
N GLN A 63 5.25 3.76 3.17
CA GLN A 63 5.97 4.54 2.17
C GLN A 63 5.85 3.85 0.82
N ILE A 64 5.47 4.60 -0.20
CA ILE A 64 5.25 4.09 -1.55
C ILE A 64 6.23 4.74 -2.50
N ARG A 65 6.77 3.94 -3.41
CA ARG A 65 7.45 4.40 -4.61
C ARG A 65 6.79 3.78 -5.82
N ALA A 66 6.17 4.63 -6.63
CA ALA A 66 5.58 4.26 -7.91
C ALA A 66 5.88 5.29 -9.00
N ASP A 67 5.82 4.87 -10.26
CA ASP A 67 6.03 5.68 -11.46
C ASP A 67 4.78 5.75 -12.38
N GLY A 68 3.61 5.39 -11.85
CA GLY A 68 2.34 5.46 -12.56
C GLY A 68 1.15 5.16 -11.65
N ILE A 69 -0.02 4.91 -12.24
CA ILE A 69 -1.29 4.77 -11.51
C ILE A 69 -1.31 3.50 -10.65
N TRP A 70 -1.59 3.67 -9.37
CA TRP A 70 -1.81 2.60 -8.40
C TRP A 70 -3.00 2.92 -7.50
N GLN A 71 -3.55 1.89 -6.86
CA GLN A 71 -4.61 2.00 -5.87
C GLN A 71 -4.34 1.06 -4.69
N ILE A 72 -4.71 1.49 -3.49
CA ILE A 72 -4.61 0.71 -2.26
C ILE A 72 -5.94 0.78 -1.51
N MET A 73 -6.39 -0.37 -1.03
CA MET A 73 -7.42 -0.48 -0.01
C MET A 73 -6.83 -1.15 1.22
N ALA A 74 -6.81 -0.43 2.33
CA ALA A 74 -6.28 -0.90 3.61
C ALA A 74 -7.43 -1.21 4.57
N VAL A 75 -7.42 -2.39 5.19
CA VAL A 75 -8.47 -2.86 6.10
C VAL A 75 -7.94 -2.99 7.54
N GLN A 76 -8.63 -2.36 8.48
CA GLN A 76 -8.29 -2.39 9.90
C GLN A 76 -8.20 -3.82 10.45
N ALA A 77 -7.21 -4.04 11.33
CA ALA A 77 -7.02 -5.30 12.06
C ALA A 77 -8.08 -5.49 13.16
#